data_AF-A0A3B9RY44-F1
#
_entry.id   AF-A0A3B9RY44-F1
#
_cell.length_a   1.000
_cell.length_b   1.000
_cell.length_c   1.000
_cell.angle_alpha   90.00
_cell.angle_beta   90.00
_cell.angle_gamma   90.00
#
_symmetry.space_group_name_H-M   'P 1'
#
loop_
_entity.id
_entity.type
_entity.pdbx_description
1 polymer ?
#
loop_
_entity_poly.entity_id
_entity_poly.type
_entity_poly.pdbx_seq_one_letter_code
_entity_poly.pdbx_strand_id
1 'polypeptide(L)'
;MSETFFRALVVTKNDDKTFTREVTERKINDLPEGEVLIRVRYSSLNFKDGLSCIGNPGVTRNYPHTPGIDASGEVAESSDSRFKEGDFVIVSGYNLGMDTSGG
;
A
#
# COMPACT_ATOMS: atom_id res chain seq x y z
N MET A 1 9.00 17.51 13.30
CA MET A 1 7.73 17.03 12.72
C MET A 1 7.38 15.74 13.44
N SER A 2 6.15 15.60 13.93
CA SER A 2 5.73 14.38 14.64
C SER A 2 5.76 13.19 13.68
N GLU A 3 6.43 12.11 14.06
CA GLU A 3 6.35 10.86 13.29
C GLU A 3 4.89 10.37 13.31
N THR A 4 4.30 10.22 12.13
CA THR A 4 2.95 9.70 11.97
C THR A 4 3.03 8.26 11.55
N PHE A 5 2.33 7.39 12.27
CA PHE A 5 2.31 5.96 12.06
C PHE A 5 0.95 5.50 11.51
N PHE A 6 0.96 4.42 10.75
CA PHE A 6 -0.23 3.73 10.25
C PHE A 6 -0.02 2.22 10.30
N ARG A 7 -1.12 1.46 10.31
CA ARG A 7 -1.06 -0.01 10.25
C ARG A 7 -1.10 -0.46 8.79
N ALA A 8 -0.27 -1.43 8.44
CA ALA A 8 -0.24 -2.05 7.11
C ALA A 8 -0.09 -3.56 7.21
N LEU A 9 -0.67 -4.30 6.27
CA LEU A 9 -0.34 -5.70 6.05
C LEU A 9 0.96 -5.78 5.25
N VAL A 10 2.03 -6.26 5.88
CA VAL A 10 3.35 -6.36 5.25
C VAL A 10 3.69 -7.82 5.00
N VAL A 11 4.14 -8.10 3.79
CA VAL A 11 4.66 -9.39 3.35
C VAL A 11 6.17 -9.31 3.28
N THR A 12 6.87 -10.22 3.94
CA THR A 12 8.33 -10.31 3.94
C THR A 12 8.78 -11.64 3.37
N LYS A 13 9.82 -11.63 2.53
CA LYS A 13 10.47 -12.83 2.04
C LYS A 13 11.63 -13.19 2.96
N ASN A 14 11.59 -14.39 3.52
CA ASN A 14 12.62 -14.92 4.41
C ASN A 14 13.75 -15.59 3.60
N ASP A 15 14.90 -15.83 4.25
CA ASP A 15 16.08 -16.45 3.62
C ASP A 15 15.81 -17.89 3.13
N ASP A 16 14.91 -18.60 3.80
CA ASP A 16 14.47 -19.95 3.43
C ASP A 16 13.46 -19.98 2.27
N LYS A 17 13.22 -18.85 1.60
CA LYS A 17 12.25 -18.64 0.52
C LYS A 17 10.79 -18.76 0.95
N THR A 18 10.50 -18.74 2.25
CA THR A 18 9.13 -18.61 2.76
C THR A 18 8.70 -17.15 2.83
N PHE A 19 7.40 -16.93 3.02
CA PHE A 19 6.81 -15.59 3.10
C PHE A 19 6.00 -15.43 4.39
N THR A 20 6.33 -14.41 5.17
CA THR A 20 5.61 -14.03 6.39
C THR A 20 4.64 -12.89 6.07
N ARG A 21 3.43 -12.89 6.64
CA ARG A 21 2.49 -11.77 6.57
C ARG A 21 2.17 -11.29 7.98
N GLU A 22 2.27 -9.99 8.20
CA GLU A 22 2.03 -9.39 9.50
C GLU A 22 1.33 -8.05 9.36
N VAL A 23 0.39 -7.75 10.25
CA VAL A 23 -0.12 -6.39 10.40
C VAL A 23 0.80 -5.66 11.36
N THR A 24 1.54 -4.68 10.84
CA THR A 24 2.55 -3.95 11.61
C THR A 24 2.39 -2.43 11.47
N GLU A 25 2.99 -1.67 12.37
CA GLU A 25 3.05 -0.23 12.27
C GLU A 25 4.17 0.21 11.32
N ARG A 26 3.86 1.17 10.45
CA ARG A 26 4.76 1.78 9.46
C ARG A 26 4.73 3.29 9.62
N LYS A 27 5.82 3.96 9.26
CA LYS A 27 5.87 5.43 9.24
C LYS A 27 5.41 5.94 7.90
N ILE A 28 4.69 7.07 7.88
CA ILE A 28 4.33 7.75 6.63
C ILE A 28 5.59 8.07 5.80
N ASN A 29 6.70 8.42 6.46
CA ASN A 29 7.98 8.70 5.80
C ASN A 29 8.63 7.47 5.14
N ASP A 30 8.14 6.25 5.39
CA ASP A 30 8.60 5.02 4.73
C ASP A 30 7.78 4.72 3.45
N LEU A 31 6.76 5.53 3.14
CA LEU A 31 6.03 5.44 1.89
C LEU A 31 6.88 5.99 0.75
N PRO A 32 6.71 5.47 -0.49
CA PRO A 32 7.35 6.07 -1.65
C PRO A 32 6.87 7.51 -1.84
N GLU A 33 7.71 8.35 -2.47
CA GLU A 33 7.32 9.69 -2.86
C GLU A 33 6.12 9.67 -3.82
N GLY A 34 5.23 10.66 -3.68
CA GLY A 34 4.05 10.83 -4.51
C GLY A 34 3.36 12.18 -4.26
N GLU A 35 2.47 12.58 -5.16
CA GLU A 35 1.82 13.91 -5.12
C GLU A 35 0.57 13.94 -4.24
N VAL A 36 0.03 12.78 -3.86
CA VAL A 36 -1.20 12.66 -3.08
C VAL A 36 -1.01 11.61 -2.00
N LEU A 37 -1.17 12.01 -0.74
CA LEU A 37 -1.26 11.09 0.39
C LEU A 37 -2.73 10.79 0.68
N ILE A 38 -3.11 9.52 0.71
CA ILE A 38 -4.49 9.09 0.93
C ILE A 38 -4.58 8.36 2.28
N ARG A 39 -5.48 8.83 3.14
CA ARG A 39 -5.91 8.08 4.32
C ARG A 39 -6.92 7.02 3.88
N VAL A 40 -6.43 5.81 3.62
CA VAL A 40 -7.25 4.68 3.19
C VAL A 40 -8.27 4.31 4.28
N ARG A 41 -9.53 4.23 3.89
CA ARG A 41 -10.66 3.83 4.75
C ARG A 41 -11.13 2.42 4.43
N TYR A 42 -11.07 2.06 3.15
CA TYR A 42 -11.50 0.76 2.65
C TYR A 42 -10.53 0.28 1.58
N SER A 43 -10.35 -1.03 1.53
CA SER A 43 -9.66 -1.76 0.48
C SER A 43 -10.55 -2.92 0.03
N SER A 44 -10.11 -3.68 -0.95
CA SER A 44 -10.79 -4.89 -1.40
C SER A 44 -9.85 -6.10 -1.29
N LEU A 45 -10.39 -7.30 -1.51
CA LEU A 45 -9.59 -8.52 -1.57
C LEU A 45 -9.82 -9.21 -2.91
N ASN A 46 -8.83 -9.13 -3.79
CA ASN A 46 -8.83 -9.79 -5.07
C ASN A 46 -7.93 -11.03 -5.07
N PHE A 47 -8.08 -11.86 -6.09
CA PHE A 47 -7.20 -13.03 -6.30
C PHE A 47 -5.72 -12.61 -6.42
N LYS A 48 -5.43 -11.45 -7.02
CA LYS A 48 -4.07 -10.91 -7.14
C LYS A 48 -3.45 -10.59 -5.77
N ASP A 49 -4.23 -10.09 -4.81
CA ASP A 49 -3.72 -9.80 -3.47
C ASP A 49 -3.32 -11.10 -2.76
N GLY A 50 -4.09 -12.18 -2.97
CA GLY A 50 -3.72 -13.52 -2.53
C GLY A 50 -2.39 -14.00 -3.13
N LEU A 51 -2.21 -13.83 -4.45
CA LEU A 51 -0.96 -14.16 -5.14
C LEU A 51 0.23 -13.34 -4.62
N SER A 52 0.03 -12.05 -4.36
CA SER A 52 1.03 -11.17 -3.76
C SER A 52 1.45 -11.65 -2.36
N CYS A 53 0.47 -11.98 -1.51
CA CYS A 53 0.68 -12.50 -0.16
C CYS A 53 1.50 -13.80 -0.12
N ILE A 54 1.33 -14.67 -1.12
CA ILE A 54 2.03 -15.97 -1.17
C ILE A 54 3.37 -15.91 -1.89
N GLY A 55 3.81 -14.75 -2.37
CA GLY A 55 5.12 -14.63 -2.98
C GLY A 55 5.19 -14.83 -4.48
N ASN A 56 4.07 -14.70 -5.21
CA ASN A 56 4.06 -14.98 -6.64
C ASN A 56 4.87 -13.92 -7.42
N PRO A 57 5.96 -14.31 -8.12
CA PRO A 57 6.85 -13.37 -8.81
C PRO A 57 6.22 -12.68 -10.02
N GLY A 58 5.07 -13.17 -10.50
CA GLY A 58 4.25 -12.52 -11.52
C GLY A 58 3.45 -11.32 -10.99
N VAL A 59 3.34 -11.16 -9.67
CA VAL A 59 2.57 -10.08 -9.02
C VAL A 59 3.46 -9.18 -8.16
N THR A 60 4.33 -9.75 -7.32
CA THR A 60 5.20 -9.00 -6.42
C THR A 60 6.64 -9.47 -6.57
N ARG A 61 7.54 -8.52 -6.80
CA ARG A 61 8.96 -8.79 -7.05
C ARG A 61 9.86 -8.31 -5.91
N ASN A 62 9.47 -7.22 -5.26
CA ASN A 62 10.24 -6.57 -4.22
C ASN A 62 9.61 -6.85 -2.86
N TYR A 63 10.44 -7.12 -1.84
CA TYR A 63 10.02 -7.35 -0.46
C TYR A 63 10.90 -6.50 0.47
N PRO A 64 10.39 -6.02 1.62
CA PRO A 64 9.02 -6.18 2.11
C PRO A 64 7.99 -5.39 1.29
N HIS A 65 6.77 -5.91 1.20
CA HIS A 65 5.70 -5.36 0.34
C HIS A 65 4.38 -5.23 1.08
N THR A 66 3.58 -4.22 0.72
CA THR A 66 2.19 -4.06 1.16
C THR A 66 1.26 -4.41 -0.01
N PRO A 67 0.50 -5.53 0.04
CA PRO A 67 -0.51 -5.85 -0.97
C PRO A 67 -1.71 -4.89 -0.92
N GLY A 68 -2.65 -5.00 -1.87
CA GLY A 68 -3.85 -4.18 -1.95
C GLY A 68 -3.88 -3.35 -3.22
N ILE A 69 -4.53 -3.89 -4.28
CA ILE A 69 -4.62 -3.22 -5.58
C ILE A 69 -5.71 -2.15 -5.68
N ASP A 70 -6.59 -2.08 -4.69
CA ASP A 70 -7.71 -1.14 -4.63
C ASP A 70 -7.71 -0.42 -3.28
N ALA A 71 -7.77 0.90 -3.28
CA ALA A 71 -7.91 1.71 -2.08
C ALA A 71 -8.99 2.78 -2.28
N SER A 72 -9.82 3.00 -1.26
CA SER A 72 -10.73 4.14 -1.19
C SER A 72 -10.61 4.84 0.15
N GLY A 73 -10.56 6.16 0.11
CA GLY A 73 -10.29 6.94 1.29
C GLY A 73 -10.40 8.43 1.03
N GLU A 74 -9.68 9.18 1.83
CA GLU A 74 -9.72 10.64 1.85
C GLU A 74 -8.31 11.19 1.63
N VAL A 75 -8.17 12.22 0.81
CA VAL A 75 -6.90 12.91 0.61
C VAL A 75 -6.49 13.55 1.94
N ALA A 76 -5.33 13.15 2.45
CA ALA A 76 -4.73 13.68 3.67
C ALA A 76 -3.74 14.83 3.38
N GLU A 77 -3.06 14.78 2.24
CA GLU A 77 -2.17 15.84 1.76
C GLU A 77 -2.07 15.75 0.23
N SER A 78 -1.93 16.88 -0.46
CA SER A 78 -1.64 16.87 -1.89
C SER A 78 -0.83 18.09 -2.34
N SER A 79 0.12 17.85 -3.25
CA SER A 79 0.83 18.87 -4.02
C SER A 79 0.25 19.05 -5.44
N ASP A 80 -0.74 18.25 -5.84
CA ASP A 80 -1.39 18.32 -7.13
C ASP A 80 -2.71 19.09 -7.06
N SER A 81 -2.83 20.15 -7.84
CA SER A 81 -4.02 21.03 -7.84
C SER A 81 -5.37 20.32 -8.17
N ARG A 82 -5.34 19.11 -8.72
CA ARG A 82 -6.52 18.31 -9.04
C ARG A 82 -7.15 17.66 -7.80
N PHE A 83 -6.41 17.52 -6.70
CA PHE A 83 -6.86 16.89 -5.47
C PHE A 83 -6.65 17.83 -4.27
N LYS A 84 -7.63 17.90 -3.38
CA LYS A 84 -7.57 18.73 -2.18
C LYS A 84 -7.72 17.88 -0.94
N GLU A 85 -7.11 18.31 0.15
CA GLU A 85 -7.32 17.69 1.46
C GLU A 85 -8.82 17.61 1.76
N GLY A 86 -9.27 16.42 2.18
CA GLY A 86 -10.69 16.11 2.43
C GLY A 86 -11.45 15.53 1.23
N ASP A 87 -10.88 15.52 0.03
CA ASP A 87 -11.53 14.89 -1.13
C ASP A 87 -11.61 13.38 -0.95
N PHE A 88 -12.78 12.79 -1.24
CA PHE A 88 -12.94 11.34 -1.30
C PHE A 88 -12.47 10.81 -2.65
N VAL A 89 -11.56 9.82 -2.60
CA VAL A 89 -10.91 9.27 -3.78
C VAL A 89 -10.95 7.74 -3.77
N ILE A 90 -10.82 7.19 -4.98
CA ILE A 90 -10.60 5.76 -5.22
C ILE A 90 -9.38 5.61 -6.13
N VAL A 91 -8.55 4.61 -5.82
CA VAL A 91 -7.45 4.16 -6.67
C VAL A 91 -7.64 2.67 -6.89
N SER A 92 -7.62 2.24 -8.15
CA SER A 92 -7.70 0.82 -8.53
C SER A 92 -6.71 0.58 -9.68
N GLY A 93 -5.79 -0.36 -9.51
CA GLY A 93 -4.76 -0.66 -10.49
C GLY A 93 -3.57 0.31 -10.45
N TYR A 94 -3.06 0.73 -11.62
CA TYR A 94 -1.91 1.64 -11.75
C TYR A 94 -0.67 1.26 -10.93
N ASN A 95 -0.37 -0.04 -10.83
CA ASN A 95 0.77 -0.58 -10.08
C ASN A 95 0.66 -0.54 -8.54
N LEU A 96 -0.44 0.00 -8.00
CA LEU A 96 -0.76 -0.06 -6.58
C LEU A 96 -0.90 -1.53 -6.15
N GLY A 97 -0.29 -1.89 -5.02
CA GLY A 97 -0.31 -3.25 -4.48
C GLY A 97 0.53 -4.26 -5.29
N MET A 98 1.24 -3.84 -6.35
CA MET A 98 2.14 -4.68 -7.15
C MET A 98 3.61 -4.30 -6.92
N ASP A 99 4.18 -3.35 -7.68
CA ASP A 99 5.53 -2.84 -7.41
C ASP A 99 5.52 -1.59 -6.52
N THR A 100 4.36 -0.97 -6.29
CA THR A 100 4.14 0.11 -5.33
C THR A 100 3.33 -0.42 -4.14
N SER A 101 3.68 0.00 -2.92
CA SER A 101 2.91 -0.34 -1.71
C SER A 101 1.43 -0.04 -1.90
N GLY A 102 0.59 -1.03 -1.63
CA GLY A 102 -0.85 -0.96 -1.70
C GLY A 102 -1.51 -0.35 -0.47
N GLY A 103 -2.85 -0.43 -0.43
CA GLY A 103 -3.69 0.09 0.63
C GLY A 103 -4.98 -0.70 0.78
#